data_AF-X1FTK0-F1
#
_entry.id   AF-X1FTK0-F1
#
_cell.length_a   1.000
_cell.length_b   1.000
_cell.length_c   1.000
_cell.angle_alpha   90.00
_cell.angle_beta   90.00
_cell.angle_gamma   90.00
#
_symmetry.space_group_name_H-M   'P 1'
#
loop_
_entity.id
_entity.type
_entity.pdbx_description
1 polymer ?
#
loop_
_entity_poly.entity_id
_entity_poly.type
_entity_poly.pdbx_seq_one_letter_code
_entity_poly.pdbx_strand_id
1 'polypeptide(L)'
;MNIRNLINFNRIAELIIISSTPSFFYNNMIKEESIKEIDEKLSVNELYKIFNYYKDKIYKKFDNLIIVYSIIFSLTRKDFDSVRDFFIKLDSYDIRWLREIKNIYFSRAKPPDYINVPANYLYKVPFGTENYITKNSRFNIKGENK
;
A
#
# COMPACT_ATOMS: atom_id res chain seq x y z
N MET A 1 -5.78 2.98 -24.21
CA MET A 1 -4.81 1.88 -24.01
C MET A 1 -5.46 0.79 -23.14
N ASN A 2 -5.31 -0.50 -23.45
CA ASN A 2 -5.88 -1.58 -22.65
C ASN A 2 -4.90 -1.97 -21.54
N ILE A 3 -5.22 -1.66 -20.27
CA ILE A 3 -4.35 -1.94 -19.11
C ILE A 3 -3.98 -3.42 -19.01
N ARG A 4 -4.84 -4.32 -19.52
CA ARG A 4 -4.58 -5.76 -19.48
C ARG A 4 -3.32 -6.16 -20.25
N ASN A 5 -2.91 -5.38 -21.25
CA ASN A 5 -1.71 -5.66 -22.03
C ASN A 5 -0.41 -5.29 -21.29
N LEU A 6 -0.51 -4.53 -20.19
CA LEU A 6 0.63 -4.12 -19.37
C LEU A 6 0.82 -5.04 -18.15
N ILE A 7 -0.15 -5.90 -17.86
CA ILE A 7 -0.16 -6.72 -16.64
C ILE A 7 0.33 -8.13 -16.97
N ASN A 8 1.34 -8.60 -16.24
CA ASN A 8 1.67 -10.02 -16.22
C ASN A 8 0.68 -10.77 -15.31
N PHE A 9 -0.48 -11.13 -15.85
CA PHE A 9 -1.58 -11.73 -15.08
C PHE A 9 -1.17 -12.96 -14.28
N ASN A 10 -0.39 -13.87 -14.88
CA ASN A 10 0.03 -15.10 -14.23
C ASN A 10 0.88 -14.82 -12.99
N ARG A 11 1.82 -13.88 -13.10
CA ARG A 11 2.71 -13.53 -12.00
C ARG A 11 1.98 -12.83 -10.86
N ILE A 12 1.10 -11.89 -11.18
CA ILE A 12 0.30 -11.20 -10.16
C ILE A 12 -0.69 -12.16 -9.50
N ALA A 13 -1.32 -13.06 -10.27
CA ALA A 13 -2.17 -14.12 -9.76
C ALA A 13 -1.43 -15.01 -8.75
N GLU A 14 -0.24 -15.48 -9.13
CA GLU A 14 0.62 -16.28 -8.26
C GLU A 14 0.90 -15.53 -6.95
N LEU A 15 1.33 -14.27 -7.01
CA LEU A 15 1.60 -13.47 -5.82
C LEU A 15 0.36 -13.30 -4.92
N ILE A 16 -0.83 -13.11 -5.47
CA ILE A 16 -2.07 -13.04 -4.68
C ILE A 16 -2.34 -14.35 -3.93
N ILE A 17 -2.06 -15.49 -4.58
CA ILE A 17 -2.34 -16.83 -4.04
C ILE A 17 -1.29 -17.25 -2.99
N ILE A 18 0.00 -17.11 -3.31
CA ILE A 18 1.09 -17.64 -2.46
C ILE A 18 1.42 -16.72 -1.28
N SER A 19 1.02 -15.45 -1.35
CA SER A 19 1.32 -14.53 -0.27
C SER A 19 0.64 -14.99 1.02
N SER A 20 1.44 -15.14 2.07
CA SER A 20 1.00 -15.48 3.41
C SER A 20 0.82 -14.25 4.31
N THR A 21 1.44 -13.12 3.95
CA THR A 21 1.36 -11.86 4.70
C THR A 21 1.24 -10.64 3.78
N PRO A 22 0.60 -9.54 4.24
CA PRO A 22 0.56 -8.28 3.50
C PRO A 22 1.95 -7.73 3.17
N SER A 23 2.91 -7.86 4.10
CA SER A 23 4.30 -7.40 3.89
C SER A 23 5.02 -8.18 2.80
N PHE A 24 4.86 -9.50 2.76
CA PHE A 24 5.40 -10.33 1.68
C PHE A 24 4.77 -9.95 0.34
N PHE A 25 3.45 -9.83 0.30
CA PHE A 25 2.74 -9.42 -0.91
C PHE A 25 3.22 -8.07 -1.41
N TYR A 26 3.28 -7.07 -0.53
CA TYR A 26 3.74 -5.72 -0.86
C TYR A 26 5.16 -5.71 -1.41
N ASN A 27 6.09 -6.37 -0.72
CA ASN A 27 7.50 -6.39 -1.10
C ASN A 27 7.78 -7.05 -2.44
N ASN A 28 6.96 -8.02 -2.84
CA ASN A 28 7.09 -8.66 -4.14
C ASN A 28 6.38 -7.84 -5.23
N MET A 29 5.14 -7.42 -4.99
CA MET A 29 4.35 -6.65 -5.97
C MET A 29 5.05 -5.38 -6.45
N ILE A 30 5.63 -4.58 -5.55
CA ILE A 30 6.30 -3.32 -5.95
C ILE A 30 7.53 -3.52 -6.85
N LYS A 31 8.08 -4.74 -6.88
CA LYS A 31 9.26 -5.12 -7.68
C LYS A 31 8.88 -5.70 -9.04
N GLU A 32 7.61 -6.00 -9.27
CA GLU A 32 7.16 -6.62 -10.52
C GLU A 32 7.25 -5.62 -11.68
N GLU A 33 7.82 -6.05 -12.81
CA GLU A 33 8.06 -5.17 -13.97
C GLU A 33 6.75 -4.59 -14.51
N SER A 34 5.68 -5.38 -14.55
CA SER A 34 4.35 -4.90 -14.96
C SER A 34 3.83 -3.74 -14.10
N ILE A 35 4.17 -3.70 -12.81
CA ILE A 35 3.75 -2.62 -11.91
C ILE A 35 4.50 -1.33 -12.22
N LYS A 36 5.81 -1.45 -12.51
CA LYS A 36 6.65 -0.35 -12.96
C LYS A 36 6.22 0.16 -14.34
N GLU A 37 5.91 -0.73 -15.27
CA GLU A 37 5.45 -0.36 -16.62
C GLU A 37 4.12 0.41 -16.58
N ILE A 38 3.17 -0.02 -15.76
CA ILE A 38 1.90 0.68 -15.55
C ILE A 38 2.12 2.06 -14.95
N ASP A 39 2.99 2.16 -13.94
CA ASP A 39 3.40 3.43 -13.35
C ASP A 39 3.99 4.36 -14.42
N GLU A 40 5.00 3.93 -15.18
CA GLU A 40 5.65 4.79 -16.18
C GLU A 40 4.72 5.24 -17.32
N LYS A 41 3.77 4.38 -17.74
CA LYS A 41 2.92 4.65 -18.90
C LYS A 41 1.60 5.36 -18.60
N LEU A 42 1.08 5.28 -17.36
CA LEU A 42 -0.22 5.83 -17.02
C LEU A 42 -0.13 6.94 -15.98
N SER A 43 -0.92 7.99 -16.20
CA SER A 43 -1.08 9.08 -15.23
C SER A 43 -1.91 8.63 -14.01
N VAL A 44 -1.77 9.37 -12.90
CA VAL A 44 -2.56 9.13 -11.68
C VAL A 44 -4.07 9.16 -11.97
N ASN A 45 -4.52 10.12 -12.78
CA ASN A 45 -5.94 10.25 -13.15
C ASN A 45 -6.45 9.05 -13.96
N GLU A 46 -5.65 8.50 -14.87
CA GLU A 46 -6.02 7.29 -15.61
C GLU A 46 -6.10 6.08 -14.67
N LEU A 47 -5.12 5.92 -13.79
CA LEU A 47 -5.13 4.85 -12.78
C LEU A 47 -6.36 4.92 -11.89
N TYR A 48 -6.77 6.10 -11.44
CA TYR A 48 -8.00 6.29 -10.65
C TYR A 48 -9.26 5.91 -11.41
N LYS A 49 -9.37 6.33 -12.69
CA LYS A 49 -10.51 5.97 -13.55
C LYS A 49 -10.61 4.45 -13.70
N ILE A 50 -9.49 3.78 -13.95
CA ILE A 50 -9.46 2.32 -14.13
C ILE A 50 -9.78 1.63 -12.79
N PHE A 51 -9.22 2.09 -11.67
CA PHE A 51 -9.54 1.55 -10.34
C PHE A 51 -11.03 1.62 -10.05
N ASN A 52 -11.64 2.80 -10.24
CA ASN A 52 -13.07 2.99 -9.99
C ASN A 52 -13.95 2.12 -10.90
N TYR A 53 -13.49 1.81 -12.12
CA TYR A 53 -14.22 0.92 -13.02
C TYR A 53 -14.18 -0.56 -12.59
N TYR A 54 -13.09 -1.01 -11.95
CA TYR A 54 -12.87 -2.43 -11.60
C TYR A 54 -13.14 -2.79 -10.15
N LYS A 55 -13.03 -1.85 -9.19
CA LYS A 55 -13.14 -2.11 -7.75
C LYS A 55 -14.44 -2.84 -7.35
N ASP A 56 -15.57 -2.50 -7.96
CA ASP A 56 -16.88 -3.09 -7.65
C ASP A 56 -17.14 -4.39 -8.44
N LYS A 57 -16.16 -4.85 -9.22
CA LYS A 57 -16.24 -6.04 -10.08
C LYS A 57 -15.26 -7.13 -9.66
N ILE A 58 -14.50 -6.95 -8.59
CA ILE A 58 -13.48 -7.90 -8.13
C ILE A 58 -14.06 -9.30 -7.84
N TYR A 59 -15.27 -9.38 -7.31
CA TYR A 59 -15.92 -10.66 -7.00
C TYR A 59 -16.50 -11.37 -8.24
N LYS A 60 -16.60 -10.67 -9.38
CA LYS A 60 -17.13 -11.26 -10.62
C LYS A 60 -16.09 -12.12 -11.33
N LYS A 61 -14.83 -11.71 -11.32
CA LYS A 61 -13.71 -12.38 -11.99
C LYS A 61 -12.41 -12.09 -11.24
N PHE A 62 -11.60 -13.13 -11.01
CA PHE A 62 -10.29 -13.00 -10.38
C PHE A 62 -9.36 -12.02 -11.13
N ASP A 63 -9.44 -11.97 -12.46
CA ASP A 63 -8.76 -10.96 -13.28
C ASP A 63 -9.01 -9.51 -12.84
N ASN A 64 -10.21 -9.19 -12.36
CA ASN A 64 -10.53 -7.84 -11.90
C ASN A 64 -9.79 -7.52 -10.60
N LEU A 65 -9.61 -8.52 -9.72
CA LEU A 65 -8.80 -8.39 -8.51
C LEU A 65 -7.32 -8.15 -8.86
N ILE A 66 -6.79 -8.90 -9.84
CA ILE A 66 -5.44 -8.70 -10.37
C ILE A 66 -5.26 -7.26 -10.86
N ILE A 67 -6.18 -6.77 -11.70
CA ILE A 67 -6.13 -5.40 -12.21
C ILE A 67 -6.16 -4.37 -11.07
N VAL A 68 -7.05 -4.55 -10.09
CA VAL A 68 -7.17 -3.64 -8.94
C VAL A 68 -5.86 -3.59 -8.15
N TYR A 69 -5.27 -4.73 -7.79
CA TYR A 69 -3.98 -4.74 -7.11
C TYR A 69 -2.87 -4.14 -7.96
N SER A 70 -2.82 -4.44 -9.27
CA SER A 70 -1.82 -3.84 -10.14
C SER A 70 -1.87 -2.31 -10.10
N ILE A 71 -3.08 -1.74 -10.12
CA ILE A 71 -3.26 -0.29 -10.02
C ILE A 71 -2.82 0.25 -8.66
N ILE A 72 -3.24 -0.39 -7.57
CA ILE A 72 -2.88 0.04 -6.21
C ILE A 72 -1.35 0.07 -6.06
N PHE A 73 -0.66 -0.99 -6.49
CA PHE A 73 0.79 -1.07 -6.39
C PHE A 73 1.51 -0.11 -7.34
N SER A 74 0.99 0.15 -8.54
CA SER A 74 1.55 1.20 -9.40
C SER A 74 1.38 2.58 -8.79
N LEU A 75 0.26 2.85 -8.10
CA LEU A 75 0.06 4.09 -7.36
C LEU A 75 1.04 4.26 -6.19
N THR A 76 1.54 3.18 -5.57
CA THR A 76 2.58 3.29 -4.52
C THR A 76 3.91 3.83 -5.04
N ARG A 77 4.13 3.82 -6.35
CA ARG A 77 5.35 4.30 -7.01
C ARG A 77 5.23 5.76 -7.50
N LYS A 78 4.03 6.33 -7.46
CA LYS A 78 3.76 7.72 -7.82
C LYS A 78 4.21 8.67 -6.72
N ASP A 79 4.30 9.94 -7.09
CA ASP A 79 4.57 11.02 -6.15
C ASP A 79 3.54 11.00 -4.99
N PHE A 80 4.04 11.14 -3.76
CA PHE A 80 3.26 10.93 -2.54
C PHE A 80 2.04 11.85 -2.48
N ASP A 81 2.24 13.14 -2.73
CA ASP A 81 1.19 14.15 -2.62
C ASP A 81 0.09 13.91 -3.66
N SER A 82 0.46 13.38 -4.83
CA SER A 82 -0.49 13.05 -5.88
C SER A 82 -1.41 11.86 -5.57
N VAL A 83 -1.03 10.97 -4.64
CA VAL A 83 -1.78 9.73 -4.36
C VAL A 83 -2.28 9.57 -2.93
N ARG A 84 -1.86 10.44 -2.01
CA ARG A 84 -2.22 10.38 -0.59
C ARG A 84 -3.73 10.21 -0.35
N ASP A 85 -4.55 11.05 -0.97
CA ASP A 85 -6.00 11.03 -0.77
C ASP A 85 -6.67 9.74 -1.26
N PHE A 86 -6.12 9.14 -2.31
CA PHE A 86 -6.56 7.82 -2.77
C PHE A 86 -6.27 6.75 -1.72
N PHE A 87 -5.04 6.72 -1.18
CA PHE A 87 -4.65 5.73 -0.17
C PHE A 87 -5.46 5.89 1.12
N ILE A 88 -5.77 7.11 1.56
CA ILE A 88 -6.64 7.36 2.73
C ILE A 88 -8.02 6.70 2.54
N LYS A 89 -8.58 6.76 1.33
CA LYS A 89 -9.91 6.19 1.02
C LYS A 89 -9.92 4.66 0.94
N LEU A 90 -8.76 3.98 0.92
CA LEU A 90 -8.71 2.53 0.75
C LEU A 90 -9.37 1.75 1.89
N ASP A 91 -9.45 2.31 3.09
CA ASP A 91 -10.12 1.68 4.24
C ASP A 91 -11.62 1.44 4.02
N SER A 92 -12.23 2.15 3.05
CA SER A 92 -13.65 2.03 2.72
C SER A 92 -13.98 0.85 1.81
N TYR A 93 -12.98 0.15 1.27
CA TYR A 93 -13.18 -0.95 0.34
C TYR A 93 -12.96 -2.30 1.01
N ASP A 94 -13.89 -3.23 0.81
CA ASP A 94 -13.80 -4.60 1.32
C ASP A 94 -12.90 -5.50 0.44
N ILE A 95 -11.63 -5.13 0.34
CA ILE A 95 -10.64 -5.92 -0.41
C ILE A 95 -9.57 -6.39 0.56
N ARG A 96 -9.25 -7.68 0.50
CA ARG A 96 -8.22 -8.31 1.32
C ARG A 96 -6.96 -7.43 1.37
N TRP A 97 -6.43 -7.23 2.56
CA TRP A 97 -5.16 -6.57 2.81
C TRP A 97 -5.01 -5.10 2.38
N LEU A 98 -6.07 -4.44 1.88
CA LEU A 98 -5.96 -3.06 1.43
C LEU A 98 -5.51 -2.10 2.54
N ARG A 99 -6.08 -2.27 3.74
CA ARG A 99 -5.73 -1.48 4.92
C ARG A 99 -4.26 -1.67 5.29
N GLU A 100 -3.77 -2.91 5.27
CA GLU A 100 -2.40 -3.27 5.60
C GLU A 100 -1.43 -2.76 4.54
N ILE A 101 -1.77 -2.87 3.24
CA ILE A 101 -0.99 -2.30 2.12
C ILE A 101 -0.88 -0.78 2.28
N LYS A 102 -1.98 -0.10 2.60
CA LYS A 102 -2.01 1.34 2.87
C LYS A 102 -1.07 1.70 4.02
N ASN A 103 -1.11 0.96 5.12
CA ASN A 103 -0.25 1.21 6.29
C ASN A 103 1.23 0.98 5.96
N ILE A 104 1.55 -0.07 5.19
CA ILE A 104 2.92 -0.32 4.71
C ILE A 104 3.38 0.84 3.82
N TYR A 105 2.55 1.30 2.88
CA TYR A 105 2.84 2.44 2.02
C TYR A 105 3.15 3.69 2.84
N PHE A 106 2.26 4.12 3.74
CA PHE A 106 2.47 5.31 4.57
C PHE A 106 3.69 5.21 5.49
N SER A 107 4.03 4.01 5.99
CA SER A 107 5.23 3.84 6.82
C SER A 107 6.54 4.02 6.03
N ARG A 108 6.51 3.79 4.71
CA ARG A 108 7.67 3.83 3.82
C ARG A 108 7.78 5.13 3.05
N ALA A 109 6.64 5.68 2.64
CA ALA A 109 6.55 7.00 2.06
C ALA A 109 6.79 8.02 3.18
N LYS A 110 8.06 8.25 3.52
CA LYS A 110 8.44 9.33 4.42
C LYS A 110 7.99 10.64 3.77
N PRO A 111 7.04 11.40 4.34
CA PRO A 111 6.82 12.75 3.88
C PRO A 111 8.10 13.56 4.15
N PRO A 112 8.52 14.47 3.24
CA PRO A 112 9.69 15.30 3.45
C PRO A 112 9.65 16.07 4.78
N ASP A 113 8.47 16.52 5.25
CA ASP A 113 8.37 17.37 6.45
C ASP A 113 7.02 17.30 7.19
N TYR A 114 6.51 16.11 7.54
CA TYR A 114 5.33 16.01 8.42
C TYR A 114 5.66 15.39 9.78
N ILE A 115 6.32 16.19 10.62
CA ILE A 115 6.05 16.19 12.07
C ILE A 115 4.74 16.97 12.24
N ASN A 116 3.59 16.29 12.17
CA ASN A 116 2.30 16.67 12.80
C ASN A 116 1.17 15.91 12.11
N VAL A 117 1.11 14.61 12.37
CA VAL A 117 -0.19 13.94 12.40
C VAL A 117 -0.82 14.36 13.74
N PRO A 118 -2.05 14.91 13.77
CA PRO A 118 -2.75 15.17 15.03
C PRO A 118 -2.73 13.89 15.87
N ALA A 119 -2.43 14.03 17.16
CA ALA A 119 -2.19 12.94 18.12
C ALA A 119 -3.34 11.90 18.25
N ASN A 120 -4.43 12.10 17.51
CA ASN A 120 -5.64 11.31 17.55
C ASN A 120 -5.58 10.09 16.60
N TYR A 121 -4.55 9.99 15.75
CA TYR A 121 -4.25 8.79 14.94
C TYR A 121 -3.05 8.03 15.51
N LEU A 122 -3.09 7.68 16.80
CA LEU A 122 -2.17 6.73 17.38
C LEU A 122 -2.61 5.31 17.02
N TYR A 123 -1.84 4.67 16.15
CA TYR A 123 -1.98 3.26 15.81
C TYR A 123 -1.78 2.40 17.05
N LYS A 124 -2.77 1.57 17.38
CA LYS A 124 -2.59 0.47 18.34
C LYS A 124 -1.89 -0.68 17.62
N VAL A 125 -0.63 -0.94 17.97
CA VAL A 125 0.14 -2.07 17.44
C VAL A 125 -0.43 -3.36 18.06
N PRO A 126 -0.70 -4.45 17.31
CA PRO A 126 -1.42 -5.61 17.86
C PRO A 126 -0.55 -6.58 18.67
N PHE A 127 0.69 -6.24 19.02
CA PHE A 127 1.56 -7.12 19.79
C PHE A 127 2.29 -6.37 20.90
N GLY A 128 2.24 -6.96 22.10
CA GLY A 128 2.58 -6.35 23.37
C GLY A 128 3.95 -5.68 23.41
N THR A 129 3.92 -4.37 23.60
CA THR A 129 4.67 -3.59 24.59
C THR A 129 4.24 -2.14 24.34
N GLU A 130 3.65 -1.50 25.33
CA GLU A 130 3.22 -0.10 25.25
C GLU A 130 4.44 0.82 25.23
N ASN A 131 5.12 0.92 24.09
CA ASN A 131 6.19 1.88 23.88
C ASN A 131 5.80 2.81 22.72
N TYR A 132 5.22 3.94 23.10
CA TYR A 132 4.98 5.07 22.20
C TYR A 132 6.32 5.69 21.82
N ILE A 133 6.78 5.47 20.58
CA ILE A 133 7.98 6.14 20.07
C ILE A 133 7.60 7.57 19.70
N THR A 134 8.01 8.54 20.51
CA THR A 134 7.98 9.96 20.19
C THR A 134 9.38 10.45 19.85
N LYS A 135 9.52 11.51 19.05
CA LYS A 135 10.82 12.12 18.67
C LYS A 135 11.72 12.55 19.84
N ASN A 136 11.23 12.45 21.09
CA ASN A 136 11.97 12.74 22.31
C ASN A 136 12.47 11.51 23.08
N SER A 137 12.26 10.28 22.61
CA SER A 137 12.89 9.10 23.21
C SER A 137 14.36 9.02 22.76
N ARG A 138 15.20 9.95 23.24
CA ARG A 138 16.63 9.70 23.37
C ARG A 138 16.74 8.45 24.23
N PHE A 139 17.40 7.43 23.70
CA PHE A 139 17.81 6.24 24.44
C PHE A 139 18.56 6.69 25.71
N ASN A 140 17.86 6.73 26.84
CA ASN A 140 18.47 6.59 28.16
C ASN A 140 18.41 5.10 28.50
N ILE A 141 19.32 4.33 27.90
CA ILE A 141 19.72 3.07 28.55
C ILE A 141 20.68 3.49 29.66
N LYS A 142 20.12 4.03 30.75
CA LYS A 142 20.83 4.04 32.02
C LYS A 142 20.83 2.60 32.50
N GLY A 143 22.00 1.98 32.52
CA GLY A 143 22.20 0.75 33.26
C GLY A 143 21.87 1.01 34.73
N GLU A 144 20.99 0.18 35.28
CA GLU A 144 20.91 0.00 36.73
C GLU A 144 21.22 -1.46 37.01
N ASN A 145 22.43 -1.65 37.56
CA ASN A 145 22.78 -2.80 38.37
C ASN A 145 21.79 -2.93 39.52
N LYS A 146 21.29 -4.13 39.76
CA LYS A 146 21.09 -4.69 41.11
C LYS A 146 21.32 -6.19 41.07
#